data_AF-A0A6J4IAJ5-F1
#
_entry.id   AF-A0A6J4IAJ5-F1
#
_cell.length_a   1.000
_cell.length_b   1.000
_cell.length_c   1.000
_cell.angle_alpha   90.00
_cell.angle_beta   90.00
_cell.angle_gamma   90.00
#
_symmetry.space_group_name_H-M   'P 1'
#
loop_
_entity.id
_entity.type
_entity.pdbx_description
1 polymer ?
#
loop_
_entity_poly.entity_id
_entity_poly.type
_entity_poly.pdbx_seq_one_letter_code
_entity_poly.pdbx_strand_id
1 'polypeptide(L)'
;MPLILETANFTVVAPDQPHHSRENGGHIVVTPKVVFEHRYDMPLPLAAQLMHLTMAVGEALTTVLRAEGQEVVRINYQDNGNWAYKVTPPRPRLHVHLYVRTAH
;
A
#
# COMPACT_ATOMS: atom_id res chain seq x y z
N MET A 1 10.25 -9.24 2.06
CA MET A 1 9.45 -8.01 2.28
C MET A 1 9.41 -7.74 3.77
N PRO A 2 10.06 -6.67 4.28
CA PRO A 2 9.93 -6.30 5.69
C PRO A 2 8.47 -6.07 6.09
N LEU A 3 8.02 -6.75 7.15
CA LEU A 3 6.71 -6.54 7.75
C LEU A 3 6.73 -5.25 8.58
N ILE A 4 5.80 -4.34 8.28
CA ILE A 4 5.61 -3.10 9.05
C ILE A 4 4.53 -3.30 10.11
N LEU A 5 3.40 -3.89 9.70
CA LEU A 5 2.26 -4.14 10.56
C LEU A 5 1.48 -5.35 10.04
N GLU A 6 1.01 -6.18 10.97
CA GLU A 6 0.05 -7.24 10.69
C GLU A 6 -1.20 -7.05 11.55
N THR A 7 -2.37 -7.17 10.93
CA THR A 7 -3.66 -7.17 11.61
C THR A 7 -4.35 -8.52 11.41
N ALA A 8 -5.54 -8.70 11.99
CA ALA A 8 -6.35 -9.89 11.71
C ALA A 8 -6.65 -10.06 10.20
N ASN A 9 -6.78 -8.96 9.45
CA ASN A 9 -7.31 -8.96 8.09
C ASN A 9 -6.31 -8.51 7.01
N PHE A 10 -5.22 -7.84 7.39
CA PHE A 10 -4.31 -7.17 6.46
C PHE A 10 -2.85 -7.36 6.85
N THR A 11 -1.98 -7.26 5.85
CA THR A 11 -0.53 -7.11 6.00
C THR A 11 -0.09 -5.79 5.39
N VAL A 12 0.77 -5.06 6.09
CA VAL A 12 1.43 -3.84 5.62
C VAL A 12 2.92 -4.12 5.51
N VAL A 13 3.48 -3.97 4.31
CA VAL A 13 4.88 -4.33 4.05
C VAL A 13 5.62 -3.26 3.26
N ALA A 14 6.93 -3.19 3.48
CA ALA A 14 7.83 -2.61 2.50
C ALA A 14 8.14 -3.69 1.44
N PRO A 15 7.86 -3.47 0.15
CA PRO A 15 8.18 -4.44 -0.89
C PRO A 15 9.70 -4.53 -1.07
N ASP A 16 10.21 -5.74 -1.35
CA ASP A 16 11.65 -5.96 -1.58
C ASP A 16 12.18 -5.22 -2.80
N GLN A 17 11.29 -4.94 -3.76
CA GLN A 17 11.55 -4.16 -4.96
C GLN A 17 10.59 -2.96 -4.99
N PRO A 18 10.92 -1.85 -4.31
CA PRO A 18 10.06 -0.69 -4.31
C PRO A 18 10.09 -0.02 -5.69
N HIS A 19 8.94 0.51 -6.15
CA HIS A 19 8.84 1.14 -7.47
C HIS A 19 9.53 2.51 -7.55
N HIS A 20 9.87 3.09 -6.41
CA HIS A 20 10.73 4.26 -6.30
C HIS A 20 11.49 4.22 -4.98
N SER A 21 12.55 5.02 -4.89
CA SER A 21 13.46 4.98 -3.76
C SER A 21 12.86 5.62 -2.49
N ARG A 22 13.57 5.43 -1.37
CA ARG A 22 13.24 6.05 -0.08
C ARG A 22 13.39 7.57 -0.13
N GLU A 23 14.37 8.06 -0.88
CA GLU A 23 14.62 9.49 -1.08
C GLU A 23 13.41 10.14 -1.77
N ASN A 24 12.75 9.44 -2.69
CA ASN A 24 11.48 9.85 -3.30
C ASN A 24 10.25 9.46 -2.46
N GLY A 25 10.36 9.42 -1.13
CA GLY A 25 9.28 9.13 -0.17
C GLY A 25 9.00 7.65 0.13
N GLY A 26 9.50 6.70 -0.66
CA GLY A 26 9.33 5.27 -0.40
C GLY A 26 7.93 4.68 -0.70
N HIS A 27 7.88 3.35 -0.69
CA HIS A 27 6.76 2.56 -1.20
C HIS A 27 6.29 1.56 -0.13
N ILE A 28 5.00 1.57 0.19
CA ILE A 28 4.35 0.60 1.08
C ILE A 28 3.24 -0.11 0.33
N VAL A 29 3.01 -1.39 0.64
CA VAL A 29 1.87 -2.16 0.12
C VAL A 29 0.99 -2.64 1.27
N VAL A 30 -0.32 -2.39 1.16
CA VAL A 30 -1.35 -2.91 2.06
C VAL A 30 -2.14 -3.98 1.33
N THR A 31 -2.17 -5.20 1.87
CA THR A 31 -2.78 -6.36 1.22
C THR A 31 -3.76 -7.06 2.16
N PRO A 32 -5.00 -7.35 1.73
CA PRO A 32 -5.90 -8.22 2.47
C PRO A 32 -5.35 -9.66 2.50
N LYS A 33 -5.54 -10.33 3.63
CA LYS A 33 -5.16 -11.75 3.79
C LYS A 33 -6.05 -12.67 2.94
N VAL A 34 -7.34 -12.32 2.82
CA VAL A 34 -8.26 -12.93 1.87
C VAL A 34 -8.00 -12.35 0.48
N VAL A 35 -8.02 -13.21 -0.55
CA VAL A 35 -7.82 -12.79 -1.94
C VAL A 35 -9.12 -12.22 -2.48
N PHE A 36 -9.04 -11.00 -3.01
CA PHE A 36 -10.09 -10.36 -3.80
C PHE A 36 -9.50 -9.98 -5.15
N GLU A 37 -10.30 -10.05 -6.21
CA GLU A 37 -9.90 -9.52 -7.53
C GLU A 37 -10.14 -8.01 -7.58
N HIS A 38 -11.32 -7.56 -7.16
CA HIS A 38 -11.69 -6.15 -7.11
C HIS A 38 -12.09 -5.69 -5.70
N ARG A 39 -11.92 -4.39 -5.43
CA ARG A 39 -12.35 -3.78 -4.16
C ARG A 39 -13.86 -3.86 -3.92
N TYR A 40 -14.68 -3.92 -4.96
CA TYR A 40 -16.14 -4.03 -4.83
C TYR A 40 -16.59 -5.44 -4.45
N ASP A 41 -15.69 -6.43 -4.54
CA ASP A 41 -15.95 -7.80 -4.05
C ASP A 41 -15.79 -7.89 -2.53
N MET A 42 -15.23 -6.86 -1.88
CA MET A 42 -15.02 -6.86 -0.44
C MET A 42 -16.34 -6.58 0.30
N PRO A 43 -16.59 -7.29 1.42
CA PRO A 43 -17.63 -6.88 2.36
C PRO A 43 -17.39 -5.46 2.86
N LEU A 44 -18.45 -4.65 2.98
CA LEU A 44 -18.36 -3.24 3.41
C LEU A 44 -17.52 -3.02 4.67
N PRO A 45 -17.65 -3.83 5.75
CA PRO A 45 -16.81 -3.65 6.94
C PRO A 45 -15.32 -3.81 6.66
N LEU A 46 -14.95 -4.74 5.76
CA LEU A 46 -13.57 -4.99 5.39
C LEU A 46 -13.04 -3.88 4.47
N ALA A 47 -13.85 -3.39 3.54
CA ALA A 47 -13.50 -2.25 2.69
C ALA A 47 -13.28 -0.97 3.52
N ALA A 48 -14.12 -0.73 4.54
CA ALA A 48 -13.96 0.38 5.47
C ALA A 48 -12.66 0.26 6.27
N GLN A 49 -12.32 -0.94 6.75
CA GLN A 49 -11.03 -1.19 7.42
C GLN A 49 -9.83 -0.94 6.49
N LEU A 50 -9.92 -1.35 5.22
CA LEU A 50 -8.87 -1.07 4.24
C LEU A 50 -8.67 0.45 4.08
N MET A 51 -9.76 1.22 3.97
CA MET A 51 -9.69 2.67 3.86
C MET A 51 -9.06 3.31 5.12
N HIS A 52 -9.48 2.92 6.32
CA HIS A 52 -8.88 3.44 7.55
C HIS A 52 -7.40 3.08 7.68
N LEU A 53 -7.04 1.84 7.33
CA LEU A 53 -5.66 1.37 7.43
C LEU A 53 -4.73 2.13 6.48
N THR A 54 -5.16 2.37 5.23
CA THR A 54 -4.33 3.14 4.29
C THR A 54 -4.14 4.58 4.74
N MET A 55 -5.16 5.21 5.32
CA MET A 55 -5.03 6.54 5.92
C MET A 55 -4.02 6.56 7.09
N ALA A 56 -4.16 5.62 8.04
CA ALA A 56 -3.28 5.54 9.21
C ALA A 56 -1.82 5.25 8.83
N VAL A 57 -1.59 4.34 7.87
CA VAL A 57 -0.25 4.04 7.36
C VAL A 57 0.35 5.25 6.64
N GLY A 58 -0.46 5.97 5.85
CA GLY A 58 -0.01 7.18 5.17
C GLY A 58 0.40 8.29 6.15
N GLU A 59 -0.38 8.50 7.21
CA GLU A 59 -0.04 9.45 8.29
C GLU A 59 1.24 9.04 9.03
N ALA A 60 1.36 7.77 9.41
CA ALA A 60 2.51 7.26 10.13
C ALA A 60 3.80 7.41 9.30
N LEU A 61 3.79 7.02 8.02
CA LEU A 61 4.95 7.16 7.15
C LEU A 61 5.31 8.64 6.93
N THR A 62 4.32 9.51 6.74
CA THR A 62 4.56 10.96 6.60
C THR A 62 5.22 11.53 7.86
N THR A 63 4.75 11.14 9.04
CA THR A 63 5.30 11.59 10.31
C THR A 63 6.76 11.19 10.47
N VAL A 64 7.09 9.93 10.16
CA VAL A 64 8.47 9.42 10.24
C VAL A 64 9.38 10.14 9.26
N LEU A 65 8.98 10.26 7.98
CA LEU A 65 9.81 10.91 6.96
C LEU A 65 10.07 12.38 7.28
N ARG A 66 9.05 13.10 7.78
CA ARG A 66 9.21 14.50 8.22
C ARG A 66 10.15 14.63 9.41
N ALA A 67 10.09 13.69 10.36
CA ALA A 67 11.03 13.65 11.48
C ALA A 67 12.47 13.38 11.02
N GLU A 68 12.65 12.72 9.87
CA GLU A 68 13.94 12.52 9.20
C GLU A 68 14.34 13.70 8.28
N GLY A 69 13.60 14.81 8.30
CA GLY A 69 13.90 16.02 7.52
C GLY A 69 13.45 15.98 6.06
N GLN A 70 12.64 15.00 5.67
CA GLN A 70 12.11 14.91 4.29
C GLN A 70 10.88 15.81 4.11
N GLU A 71 10.85 16.55 3.01
CA GLU A 71 9.70 17.36 2.61
C GLU A 71 8.65 16.50 1.88
N VAL A 72 7.77 15.85 2.64
CA VAL A 72 6.66 15.05 2.07
C VAL A 72 5.58 15.95 1.48
N VAL A 73 5.35 15.83 0.17
CA VAL A 73 4.38 16.64 -0.60
C VAL A 73 3.06 15.92 -0.87
N ARG A 74 3.08 14.60 -1.07
CA ARG A 74 1.89 13.84 -1.47
C ARG A 74 2.00 12.37 -1.13
N ILE A 75 0.86 11.71 -0.97
CA ILE A 75 0.74 10.26 -1.04
C ILE A 75 -0.23 9.89 -2.16
N ASN A 76 0.18 8.99 -3.04
CA ASN A 76 -0.69 8.36 -4.01
C ASN A 76 -1.13 6.99 -3.48
N TYR A 77 -2.45 6.77 -3.47
CA TYR A 77 -3.07 5.50 -3.10
C TYR A 77 -3.56 4.81 -4.37
N GLN A 78 -2.95 3.69 -4.75
CA GLN A 78 -3.19 3.05 -6.04
C GLN A 78 -3.45 1.55 -5.89
N ASP A 79 -4.42 1.08 -6.65
CA ASP A 79 -4.79 -0.34 -6.79
C ASP A 79 -4.52 -0.70 -8.25
N ASN A 80 -3.39 -1.35 -8.47
CA ASN A 80 -2.85 -1.60 -9.81
C ASN A 80 -2.93 -3.11 -10.10
N GLY A 81 -4.09 -3.59 -10.56
CA GLY A 81 -4.34 -5.01 -10.79
C GLY A 81 -3.99 -5.53 -12.20
N ASN A 82 -3.66 -4.65 -13.15
CA ASN A 82 -3.62 -4.99 -14.57
C ASN A 82 -2.53 -6.00 -14.98
N TRP A 83 -1.47 -6.15 -14.19
CA TRP A 83 -0.37 -7.08 -14.51
C TRP A 83 -0.73 -8.54 -14.24
N ALA A 84 -1.68 -8.79 -13.35
CA ALA A 84 -2.10 -10.12 -12.98
C ALA A 84 -2.78 -10.90 -14.13
N TYR A 85 -3.21 -10.21 -15.18
CA TYR A 85 -3.78 -10.81 -16.39
C TYR A 85 -2.73 -11.10 -17.48
N LYS A 86 -1.46 -10.71 -17.27
CA LYS A 86 -0.34 -11.02 -18.17
C LYS A 86 0.31 -12.38 -17.90
N VAL A 87 -0.24 -13.15 -16.95
CA VAL A 87 0.24 -14.49 -16.58
C VAL A 87 -0.86 -15.53 -16.80
N THR A 88 -0.48 -16.79 -17.03
CA THR A 88 -1.41 -17.90 -17.30
C THR A 88 -1.26 -19.01 -16.24
N PRO A 89 -2.32 -19.36 -15.47
CA PRO A 89 -3.62 -18.69 -15.42
C PRO A 89 -3.50 -17.30 -14.75
N PRO A 90 -4.44 -16.36 -15.03
CA PRO A 90 -4.48 -15.07 -14.35
C PRO A 90 -4.57 -15.21 -12.82
N ARG A 91 -3.91 -14.33 -12.09
CA ARG A 91 -3.90 -14.33 -10.61
C ARG A 91 -4.12 -12.94 -10.02
N PRO A 92 -5.28 -12.30 -10.28
CA PRO A 92 -5.55 -10.98 -9.73
C PRO A 92 -5.62 -11.04 -8.22
N ARG A 93 -4.99 -10.06 -7.58
CA ARG A 93 -5.02 -9.90 -6.13
C ARG A 93 -5.03 -8.42 -5.80
N LEU A 94 -6.08 -7.98 -5.14
CA LEU A 94 -6.21 -6.64 -4.59
C LEU A 94 -5.06 -6.37 -3.62
N HIS A 95 -4.41 -5.23 -3.81
CA HIS A 95 -3.48 -4.63 -2.88
C HIS A 95 -3.41 -3.14 -3.16
N VAL A 96 -3.18 -2.34 -2.13
CA VAL A 96 -3.08 -0.87 -2.27
C VAL A 96 -1.63 -0.47 -2.08
N HIS A 97 -1.06 0.12 -3.12
CA HIS A 97 0.21 0.80 -3.08
C HIS A 97 0.04 2.19 -2.48
N LEU A 98 0.88 2.50 -1.50
CA LEU A 98 1.06 3.83 -0.96
C LEU A 98 2.41 4.33 -1.45
N TYR A 99 2.37 5.29 -2.36
CA TYR A 99 3.56 5.96 -2.88
C TYR A 99 3.65 7.35 -2.29
N VAL A 100 4.50 7.51 -1.28
CA VAL A 100 4.80 8.84 -0.77
C VAL A 100 5.71 9.53 -1.78
N ARG A 101 5.61 10.85 -1.84
CA ARG A 101 6.41 11.71 -2.70
C ARG A 101 7.01 12.81 -1.86
N THR A 102 8.28 13.05 -2.07
CA THR A 102 9.04 14.17 -1.52
C THR A 102 9.20 15.25 -2.58
N ALA A 103 9.60 16.46 -2.16
CA ALA A 103 9.92 17.56 -3.07
C ALA A 103 11.25 17.37 -3.82
N HIS A 104 12.07 16.40 -3.42
CA HIS A 104 13.40 16.09 -3.95
C HIS A 104 13.44 14.66 -4.50
#